data_AF-A0A8E4ERC5-F1
#
_entry.id   AF-A0A8E4ERC5-F1
#
_cell.length_a   1.000
_cell.length_b   1.000
_cell.length_c   1.000
_cell.angle_alpha   90.00
_cell.angle_beta   90.00
_cell.angle_gamma   90.00
#
_symmetry.space_group_name_H-M   'P 1'
#
loop_
_entity.id
_entity.type
_entity.pdbx_description
1 polymer ?
#
loop_
_entity_poly.entity_id
_entity_poly.type
_entity_poly.pdbx_seq_one_letter_code
_entity_poly.pdbx_strand_id
1 'polypeptide(L)'
;MAKDVLATADAVLLPRWASGDVVIEPELLGIATAGLEVPLLEGAARPDVLVHGMASEIEFNVLCFEVRVRHAVDEPKRSLLAANGIDAIEIDLSDLDDEAVADPSTFRREVLENSQNRHWIHLSHAPYVSQRADRALIEVEDLTVTERMLITKAGRPFTIREQWAFLVKPGSRDRVRIQIPDETVGEQVQPYSRGMHTISSRSITVDEWGRLRLRYKMYLDQIQMNSSEPEGTQRGLFEPCEERETGPGFRVRVRNWKGSPGY
;
A
#
# COMPACT_ATOMS: atom_id res chain seq x y z
N MET A 1 10.67 -5.16 -28.60
CA MET A 1 9.55 -6.12 -28.55
C MET A 1 8.64 -5.86 -27.35
N ALA A 2 9.02 -6.12 -26.10
CA ALA A 2 8.15 -5.85 -24.94
C ALA A 2 7.81 -4.35 -24.75
N LYS A 3 8.80 -3.48 -24.90
CA LYS A 3 8.59 -2.02 -24.83
C LYS A 3 7.59 -1.52 -25.87
N ASP A 4 7.60 -2.10 -27.07
CA ASP A 4 6.68 -1.76 -28.15
C ASP A 4 5.26 -2.26 -27.85
N VAL A 5 5.15 -3.45 -27.21
CA VAL A 5 3.87 -3.97 -26.72
C VAL A 5 3.25 -3.03 -25.68
N LEU A 6 4.04 -2.56 -24.70
CA LEU A 6 3.59 -1.59 -23.71
C LEU A 6 3.22 -0.25 -24.33
N ALA A 7 4.03 0.25 -25.27
CA ALA A 7 3.79 1.55 -25.91
C ALA A 7 2.53 1.62 -26.78
N THR A 8 2.01 0.46 -27.19
CA THR A 8 0.81 0.33 -28.03
C THR A 8 -0.38 -0.29 -27.30
N ALA A 9 -0.25 -0.57 -26.00
CA ALA A 9 -1.31 -1.15 -25.21
C ALA A 9 -2.24 -0.06 -24.64
N ASP A 10 -3.54 -0.37 -24.60
CA ASP A 10 -4.54 0.48 -23.94
C ASP A 10 -4.58 0.24 -22.43
N ALA A 11 -4.06 -0.89 -21.96
CA ALA A 11 -4.03 -1.24 -20.55
C ALA A 11 -2.90 -2.22 -20.22
N VAL A 12 -2.50 -2.23 -18.95
CA VAL A 12 -1.56 -3.18 -18.36
C VAL A 12 -2.00 -3.53 -16.95
N LEU A 13 -1.86 -4.80 -16.56
CA LEU A 13 -2.19 -5.24 -15.21
C LEU A 13 -1.05 -4.89 -14.25
N LEU A 14 -1.31 -4.03 -13.27
CA LEU A 14 -0.38 -3.68 -12.20
C LEU A 14 -0.07 -4.92 -11.34
N PRO A 15 1.18 -5.07 -10.88
CA PRO A 15 1.54 -6.19 -10.04
C PRO A 15 0.89 -6.10 -8.67
N ARG A 16 0.71 -7.26 -8.04
CA ARG A 16 0.36 -7.34 -6.63
C ARG A 16 1.40 -6.56 -5.83
N TRP A 17 0.93 -5.75 -4.90
CA TRP A 17 1.80 -5.10 -3.91
C TRP A 17 1.40 -5.52 -2.52
N ALA A 18 2.40 -5.73 -1.66
CA ALA A 18 2.14 -6.02 -0.26
C ALA A 18 3.18 -5.35 0.63
N SER A 19 2.73 -4.76 1.73
CA SER A 19 3.61 -4.20 2.73
C SER A 19 2.98 -4.37 4.12
N GLY A 20 3.57 -5.27 4.91
CA GLY A 20 2.95 -5.75 6.14
C GLY A 20 1.59 -6.37 5.85
N ASP A 21 0.56 -5.76 6.41
CA ASP A 21 -0.84 -6.21 6.36
C ASP A 21 -1.65 -5.57 5.23
N VAL A 22 -1.09 -4.58 4.53
CA VAL A 22 -1.73 -3.95 3.39
C VAL A 22 -1.38 -4.76 2.16
N VAL A 23 -2.42 -5.24 1.48
CA VAL A 23 -2.33 -5.95 0.21
C VAL A 23 -3.12 -5.16 -0.82
N ILE A 24 -2.45 -4.83 -1.92
CA ILE A 24 -3.08 -4.30 -3.13
C ILE A 24 -3.08 -5.44 -4.15
N GLU A 25 -4.27 -5.95 -4.45
CA GLU A 25 -4.44 -6.97 -5.47
C GLU A 25 -4.13 -6.40 -6.87
N PRO A 26 -3.67 -7.25 -7.82
CA PRO A 26 -3.49 -6.84 -9.20
C PRO A 26 -4.74 -6.16 -9.76
N GLU A 27 -4.53 -5.09 -10.51
CA GLU A 27 -5.61 -4.37 -11.18
C GLU A 27 -5.16 -3.79 -12.50
N LEU A 28 -6.12 -3.43 -13.36
CA LEU A 28 -5.81 -2.82 -14.65
C LEU A 28 -5.50 -1.33 -14.49
N LEU A 29 -4.36 -0.92 -15.04
CA LEU A 29 -4.04 0.46 -15.38
C LEU A 29 -4.44 0.71 -16.82
N GLY A 30 -5.39 1.62 -17.05
CA GLY A 30 -5.65 2.17 -18.39
C GLY A 30 -4.52 3.11 -18.79
N ILE A 31 -3.88 2.85 -19.92
CA ILE A 31 -2.76 3.64 -20.44
C ILE A 31 -3.33 4.77 -21.30
N ALA A 32 -3.04 6.01 -20.89
CA ALA A 32 -3.40 7.20 -21.66
C ALA A 32 -2.31 7.55 -22.67
N THR A 33 -1.05 7.54 -22.23
CA THR A 33 0.12 7.74 -23.09
C THR A 33 1.28 6.86 -22.63
N ALA A 34 2.15 6.51 -23.58
CA ALA A 34 3.37 5.77 -23.31
C ALA A 34 4.53 6.35 -24.15
N GLY A 35 5.67 6.58 -23.51
CA GLY A 35 6.91 7.05 -24.12
C GLY A 35 8.02 6.03 -23.98
N LEU A 36 8.76 5.77 -25.06
CA LEU A 36 9.89 4.83 -25.05
C LEU A 36 11.19 5.53 -24.67
N GLU A 37 11.95 4.92 -23.76
CA GLU A 37 13.30 5.37 -23.40
C GLU A 37 13.41 6.87 -23.12
N VAL A 38 12.42 7.42 -22.42
CA VAL A 38 12.35 8.86 -22.10
C VAL A 38 13.35 9.16 -20.99
N PRO A 39 14.32 10.07 -21.19
CA PRO A 39 15.26 10.43 -20.14
C PRO A 39 14.55 11.17 -19.00
N LEU A 40 14.84 10.75 -17.77
CA LEU A 40 14.39 11.37 -16.52
C LEU A 40 15.60 11.87 -15.73
N LEU A 41 15.35 12.77 -14.78
CA LEU A 41 16.37 13.26 -13.83
C LEU A 41 17.63 13.76 -14.55
N GLU A 42 17.45 14.66 -15.53
CA GLU A 42 18.54 15.21 -16.36
C GLU A 42 19.36 14.13 -17.10
N GLY A 43 18.75 12.99 -17.39
CA GLY A 43 19.38 11.86 -18.08
C GLY A 43 20.03 10.83 -17.15
N ALA A 44 19.96 11.01 -15.83
CA ALA A 44 20.48 10.06 -14.86
C ALA A 44 19.69 8.74 -14.84
N ALA A 45 18.42 8.76 -15.26
CA ALA A 45 17.60 7.57 -15.42
C ALA A 45 16.95 7.53 -16.81
N ARG A 46 16.83 6.34 -17.37
CA ARG A 46 16.15 6.12 -18.66
C ARG A 46 15.34 4.81 -18.55
N PRO A 47 14.06 4.88 -18.16
CA PRO A 47 13.19 3.71 -18.17
C PRO A 47 12.91 3.23 -19.58
N ASP A 48 12.67 1.93 -19.74
CA ASP A 48 12.34 1.36 -21.06
C ASP A 48 11.03 1.94 -21.60
N VAL A 49 10.04 2.08 -20.71
CA VAL A 49 8.75 2.72 -21.02
C VAL A 49 8.34 3.62 -19.87
N LEU A 50 7.89 4.82 -20.21
CA LEU A 50 7.25 5.76 -19.31
C LEU A 50 5.75 5.78 -19.62
N VAL A 51 4.92 5.46 -18.64
CA VAL A 51 3.46 5.40 -18.81
C VAL A 51 2.79 6.50 -18.01
N HIS A 52 1.80 7.13 -18.64
CA HIS A 52 0.80 7.94 -17.99
C HIS A 52 -0.53 7.21 -18.09
N GLY A 53 -1.27 7.08 -17.00
CA GLY A 53 -2.48 6.28 -16.99
C GLY A 53 -3.34 6.43 -15.75
N MET A 54 -4.43 5.68 -15.71
CA MET A 54 -5.36 5.67 -14.58
C MET A 54 -5.64 4.24 -14.12
N ALA A 55 -5.55 4.01 -12.82
CA ALA A 55 -6.03 2.78 -12.18
C ALA A 55 -7.23 3.14 -11.30
N SER A 56 -8.41 2.66 -11.68
CA SER A 56 -9.68 3.13 -11.12
C SER A 56 -9.82 4.65 -11.25
N GLU A 57 -9.77 5.40 -10.15
CA GLU A 57 -9.90 6.87 -10.12
C GLU A 57 -8.57 7.57 -9.79
N ILE A 58 -7.45 6.84 -9.78
CA ILE A 58 -6.13 7.37 -9.42
C ILE A 58 -5.26 7.50 -10.66
N GLU A 59 -4.74 8.71 -10.87
CA GLU A 59 -3.86 9.04 -11.98
C GLU A 59 -2.38 8.75 -11.62
N PHE A 60 -1.73 7.97 -12.47
CA PHE A 60 -0.30 7.80 -12.50
C PHE A 60 0.29 8.76 -13.53
N ASN A 61 0.79 9.89 -13.06
CA ASN A 61 1.42 10.90 -13.90
C ASN A 61 2.76 10.45 -14.48
N VAL A 62 3.51 9.62 -13.75
CA VAL A 62 4.80 9.09 -14.17
C VAL A 62 4.94 7.69 -13.58
N LEU A 63 4.72 6.65 -14.39
CA LEU A 63 4.98 5.26 -14.00
C LEU A 63 6.03 4.65 -14.93
N CYS A 64 7.18 4.29 -14.36
CA CYS A 64 8.27 3.68 -15.09
C CYS A 64 8.06 2.17 -15.21
N PHE A 65 8.28 1.64 -16.41
CA PHE A 65 8.41 0.20 -16.64
C PHE A 65 9.83 -0.11 -17.11
N GLU A 66 10.40 -1.14 -16.50
CA GLU A 66 11.70 -1.72 -16.83
C GLU A 66 11.47 -3.15 -17.29
N VAL A 67 12.03 -3.53 -18.44
CA VAL A 67 11.90 -4.87 -18.99
C VAL A 67 13.19 -5.65 -18.77
N ARG A 68 13.12 -6.64 -17.90
CA ARG A 68 14.22 -7.58 -17.66
C ARG A 68 14.09 -8.76 -18.62
N VAL A 69 15.08 -8.92 -19.49
CA VAL A 69 15.26 -10.15 -20.30
C VAL A 69 16.47 -10.95 -19.82
N ARG A 70 17.57 -10.27 -19.47
CA ARG A 70 18.81 -10.91 -18.97
C ARG A 70 19.37 -10.22 -17.73
N HIS A 71 19.27 -8.90 -17.69
CA HIS A 71 19.79 -8.09 -16.59
C HIS A 71 18.64 -7.47 -15.82
N ALA A 72 18.64 -7.65 -14.51
CA ALA A 72 17.72 -6.96 -13.62
C ALA A 72 18.10 -5.49 -13.50
N VAL A 73 17.14 -4.66 -13.11
CA VAL A 73 17.38 -3.27 -12.75
C VAL A 73 18.39 -3.22 -11.60
N ASP A 74 19.50 -2.52 -11.81
CA ASP A 74 20.57 -2.44 -10.84
C ASP A 74 20.18 -1.63 -9.59
N GLU A 75 20.80 -1.96 -8.46
CA GLU A 75 20.52 -1.30 -7.18
C GLU A 75 20.71 0.23 -7.23
N PRO A 76 21.72 0.78 -7.95
CA PRO A 76 21.84 2.22 -8.16
C PRO A 76 20.62 2.87 -8.81
N LYS A 77 20.08 2.30 -9.90
CA LYS A 77 18.88 2.83 -10.57
C LYS A 77 17.65 2.69 -9.69
N ARG A 78 17.46 1.56 -9.00
CA ARG A 78 16.37 1.38 -8.02
C ARG A 78 16.40 2.47 -6.95
N SER A 79 17.57 2.69 -6.35
CA SER A 79 17.77 3.70 -5.31
C SER A 79 17.52 5.11 -5.85
N LEU A 80 17.96 5.41 -7.08
CA LEU A 80 17.75 6.70 -7.72
C LEU A 80 16.25 6.98 -7.95
N LEU A 81 15.50 6.01 -8.48
CA LEU A 81 14.06 6.16 -8.70
C LEU A 81 13.32 6.35 -7.37
N ALA A 82 13.66 5.54 -6.35
CA ALA A 82 13.07 5.64 -5.02
C ALA A 82 13.37 6.98 -4.33
N ALA A 83 14.61 7.46 -4.40
CA ALA A 83 15.01 8.74 -3.81
C ALA A 83 14.29 9.94 -4.42
N ASN A 84 13.77 9.80 -5.64
CA ASN A 84 13.00 10.82 -6.35
C ASN A 84 11.48 10.57 -6.31
N GLY A 85 11.01 9.55 -5.58
CA GLY A 85 9.59 9.21 -5.50
C GLY A 85 8.98 8.85 -6.85
N ILE A 86 9.75 8.18 -7.71
CA ILE A 86 9.29 7.75 -9.03
C ILE A 86 8.83 6.30 -8.93
N ASP A 87 7.52 6.08 -9.14
CA ASP A 87 6.94 4.75 -9.16
C ASP A 87 7.49 3.93 -10.33
N ALA A 88 7.86 2.68 -10.06
CA ALA A 88 8.53 1.84 -11.04
C ALA A 88 8.15 0.37 -10.89
N ILE A 89 7.94 -0.30 -12.03
CA ILE A 89 7.63 -1.71 -12.16
C ILE A 89 8.71 -2.38 -13.01
N GLU A 90 9.16 -3.55 -12.59
CA GLU A 90 9.96 -4.47 -13.40
C GLU A 90 9.03 -5.52 -14.01
N ILE A 91 9.15 -5.74 -15.32
CA ILE A 91 8.59 -6.88 -16.02
C ILE A 91 9.72 -7.88 -16.26
N ASP A 92 9.70 -9.00 -15.53
CA ASP A 92 10.66 -10.07 -15.66
C ASP A 92 10.22 -11.10 -16.71
N LEU A 93 10.94 -11.11 -17.82
CA LEU A 93 10.73 -12.03 -18.94
C LEU A 93 11.92 -12.99 -19.08
N SER A 94 12.81 -13.09 -18.08
CA SER A 94 14.03 -13.91 -18.20
C SER A 94 13.77 -15.41 -18.32
N ASP A 95 12.61 -15.86 -17.84
CA ASP A 95 12.23 -17.26 -17.78
C ASP A 95 11.25 -17.65 -18.90
N LEU A 96 10.99 -16.75 -19.86
CA LEU A 96 10.19 -17.08 -21.04
C LEU A 96 10.97 -18.00 -21.98
N ASP A 97 10.31 -19.06 -22.43
CA ASP A 97 10.85 -19.94 -23.47
C ASP A 97 10.77 -19.28 -24.86
N ASP A 98 11.58 -19.79 -25.80
CA ASP A 98 11.67 -19.24 -27.16
C ASP A 98 10.34 -19.36 -27.93
N GLU A 99 9.49 -20.33 -27.60
CA GLU A 99 8.18 -20.52 -28.24
C GLU A 99 7.21 -19.41 -27.81
N ALA A 100 7.17 -19.08 -26.52
CA ALA A 100 6.38 -17.99 -25.96
C ALA A 100 6.82 -16.62 -26.47
N VAL A 101 8.12 -16.43 -26.72
CA VAL A 101 8.66 -15.21 -27.35
C VAL A 101 8.30 -15.14 -28.84
N ALA A 102 8.31 -16.28 -29.53
CA ALA A 102 8.01 -16.35 -30.96
C ALA A 102 6.52 -16.18 -31.28
N ASP A 103 5.60 -16.57 -30.38
CA ASP A 103 4.17 -16.33 -30.54
C ASP A 103 3.77 -14.93 -30.02
N PRO A 104 3.36 -13.99 -30.92
CA PRO A 104 2.99 -12.63 -30.51
C PRO A 104 1.84 -12.56 -29.50
N SER A 105 0.91 -13.52 -29.55
CA SER A 105 -0.26 -13.51 -28.66
C SER A 105 0.14 -13.93 -27.25
N THR A 106 0.93 -15.00 -27.15
CA THR A 106 1.49 -15.45 -25.87
C THR A 106 2.42 -14.39 -25.29
N PHE A 107 3.38 -13.87 -26.07
CA PHE A 107 4.28 -12.82 -25.62
C PHE A 107 3.53 -11.58 -25.10
N ARG A 108 2.48 -11.13 -25.81
CA ARG A 108 1.66 -9.99 -25.37
C ARG A 108 1.00 -10.25 -24.03
N ARG A 109 0.43 -11.44 -23.83
CA ARG A 109 -0.19 -11.83 -22.55
C ARG A 109 0.83 -11.86 -21.41
N GLU A 110 2.03 -12.38 -21.66
CA GLU A 110 3.11 -12.40 -20.68
C GLU A 110 3.53 -10.99 -20.25
N VAL A 111 3.60 -10.04 -21.20
CA VAL A 111 3.94 -8.64 -20.92
C VAL A 111 2.81 -7.91 -20.19
N LEU A 112 1.56 -8.03 -20.66
CA LEU A 112 0.45 -7.18 -20.21
C LEU A 112 -0.39 -7.76 -19.08
N GLU A 113 -0.51 -9.09 -19.00
CA GLU A 113 -1.54 -9.75 -18.18
C GLU A 113 -0.95 -10.70 -17.13
N ASN A 114 0.19 -11.35 -17.36
CA ASN A 114 0.78 -12.25 -16.36
C ASN A 114 1.37 -11.50 -15.14
N SER A 115 0.67 -11.51 -14.02
CA SER A 115 1.10 -10.82 -12.80
C SER A 115 2.34 -11.42 -12.14
N GLN A 116 2.69 -12.67 -12.45
CA GLN A 116 3.88 -13.33 -11.89
C GLN A 116 5.17 -12.74 -12.45
N ASN A 117 5.12 -12.23 -13.68
CA ASN A 117 6.26 -11.59 -14.35
C ASN A 117 6.42 -10.12 -13.95
N ARG A 118 5.65 -9.61 -12.97
CA ARG A 118 5.64 -8.18 -12.66
C ARG A 118 5.87 -7.94 -11.18
N HIS A 119 6.76 -7.00 -10.91
CA HIS A 119 7.15 -6.66 -9.56
C HIS A 119 7.29 -5.15 -9.41
N TRP A 120 6.83 -4.63 -8.29
CA TRP A 120 7.13 -3.24 -7.94
C TRP A 120 8.62 -3.12 -7.60
N ILE A 121 9.31 -2.24 -8.32
CA ILE A 121 10.64 -1.76 -7.93
C ILE A 121 10.47 -0.74 -6.82
N HIS A 122 9.54 0.21 -7.00
CA HIS A 122 9.21 1.25 -6.05
C HIS A 122 7.75 1.67 -6.24
N LEU A 123 7.03 1.84 -5.13
CA LEU A 123 5.68 2.39 -5.12
C LEU A 123 5.57 3.42 -4.00
N SER A 124 5.64 4.69 -4.38
CA SER A 124 5.50 5.89 -3.56
C SER A 124 4.17 6.63 -3.73
N HIS A 125 3.34 6.21 -4.68
CA HIS A 125 2.07 6.87 -5.00
C HIS A 125 1.08 6.87 -3.84
N ALA A 126 1.18 7.85 -2.94
CA ALA A 126 0.42 7.89 -1.70
C ALA A 126 -1.10 7.85 -1.91
N PRO A 127 -1.72 8.53 -2.90
CA PRO A 127 -3.16 8.43 -3.16
C PRO A 127 -3.63 7.03 -3.56
N TYR A 128 -2.85 6.34 -4.38
CA TYR A 128 -3.14 4.98 -4.85
C TYR A 128 -3.07 4.01 -3.68
N VAL A 129 -1.99 4.11 -2.92
CA VAL A 129 -1.77 3.28 -1.75
C VAL A 129 -2.81 3.57 -0.66
N SER A 130 -3.17 4.85 -0.44
CA SER A 130 -4.15 5.24 0.57
C SER A 130 -5.55 4.80 0.23
N GLN A 131 -6.02 4.99 -1.00
CA GLN A 131 -7.36 4.56 -1.40
C GLN A 131 -7.54 3.04 -1.22
N ARG A 132 -6.46 2.27 -1.39
CA ARG A 132 -6.48 0.82 -1.18
C ARG A 132 -6.30 0.42 0.27
N ALA A 133 -5.56 1.21 1.05
CA ALA A 133 -5.47 1.08 2.49
C ALA A 133 -6.74 1.56 3.23
N ASP A 134 -7.52 2.48 2.66
CA ASP A 134 -8.80 2.99 3.18
C ASP A 134 -9.89 1.91 3.20
N ARG A 135 -9.68 0.80 2.49
CA ARG A 135 -10.48 -0.43 2.65
C ARG A 135 -10.17 -1.18 3.95
N ALA A 136 -9.08 -0.85 4.64
CA ALA A 136 -8.82 -1.31 6.00
C ALA A 136 -9.35 -0.26 6.98
N LEU A 137 -10.26 -0.71 7.86
CA LEU A 137 -10.92 0.17 8.81
C LEU A 137 -10.24 0.09 10.18
N ILE A 138 -10.28 1.17 10.94
CA ILE A 138 -9.92 1.18 12.35
C ILE A 138 -11.19 1.29 13.18
N GLU A 139 -11.46 0.27 14.00
CA GLU A 139 -12.53 0.29 14.98
C GLU A 139 -11.97 0.69 16.34
N VAL A 140 -12.43 1.82 16.87
CA VAL A 140 -12.07 2.29 18.21
C VAL A 140 -13.18 1.87 19.17
N GLU A 141 -12.90 0.91 20.06
CA GLU A 141 -13.82 0.55 21.14
C GLU A 141 -13.41 1.17 22.49
N ASP A 142 -12.11 1.32 22.70
CA ASP A 142 -11.53 1.76 23.96
C ASP A 142 -11.07 3.21 23.85
N LEU A 143 -11.64 4.07 24.71
CA LEU A 143 -11.27 5.48 24.81
C LEU A 143 -10.09 5.69 25.78
N THR A 144 -9.58 4.62 26.38
CA THR A 144 -8.44 4.69 27.29
C THR A 144 -7.20 5.12 26.51
N VAL A 145 -6.68 6.28 26.89
CA VAL A 145 -5.41 6.81 26.39
C VAL A 145 -4.32 6.47 27.41
N THR A 146 -3.22 5.90 26.91
CA THR A 146 -2.00 5.74 27.69
C THR A 146 -0.99 6.79 27.29
N GLU A 147 -0.43 7.50 28.26
CA GLU A 147 0.66 8.45 28.03
C GLU A 147 2.01 7.80 28.33
N ARG A 148 2.99 8.04 27.47
CA ARG A 148 4.39 7.63 27.70
C ARG A 148 5.33 8.78 27.39
N MET A 149 6.13 9.16 28.38
CA MET A 149 7.20 10.12 28.20
C MET A 149 8.43 9.44 27.61
N LEU A 150 8.96 9.99 26.53
CA LEU A 150 10.20 9.59 25.88
C LEU A 150 11.21 10.72 25.95
N ILE A 151 12.49 10.38 26.01
CA ILE A 151 13.57 11.35 25.85
C ILE A 151 14.07 11.24 24.41
N THR A 152 13.97 12.32 23.66
CA THR A 152 14.46 12.39 22.28
C THR A 152 15.99 12.26 22.23
N LYS A 153 16.57 11.99 21.05
CA LYS A 153 18.04 11.97 20.87
C LYS A 153 18.72 13.27 21.27
N ALA A 154 17.99 14.40 21.25
CA ALA A 154 18.47 15.71 21.68
C ALA A 154 18.31 15.96 23.20
N GLY A 155 17.93 14.94 23.99
CA GLY A 155 17.72 15.06 25.43
C GLY A 155 16.41 15.75 25.83
N ARG A 156 15.56 16.13 24.88
CA ARG A 156 14.29 16.81 25.16
C ARG A 156 13.20 15.79 25.50
N PRO A 157 12.41 15.99 26.57
CA PRO A 157 11.26 15.15 26.84
C PRO A 157 10.18 15.36 25.77
N PHE A 158 9.51 14.27 25.41
CA PHE A 158 8.43 14.22 24.44
C PHE A 158 7.39 13.20 24.91
N THR A 159 6.14 13.63 25.09
CA THR A 159 5.05 12.74 25.50
C THR A 159 4.35 12.17 24.28
N ILE A 160 4.18 10.85 24.25
CA ILE A 160 3.37 10.14 23.28
C ILE A 160 2.06 9.75 23.96
N ARG A 161 0.94 9.98 23.28
CA ARG A 161 -0.38 9.47 23.67
C ARG A 161 -0.77 8.35 22.73
N GLU A 162 -1.05 7.17 23.28
CA GLU A 162 -1.42 5.97 22.54
C GLU A 162 -2.84 5.54 22.94
N GLN A 163 -3.65 5.13 21.97
CA GLN A 163 -4.98 4.56 22.17
C GLN A 163 -5.03 3.15 21.57
N TRP A 164 -5.84 2.27 22.14
CA TRP A 164 -6.09 0.95 21.56
C TRP A 164 -7.23 1.01 20.55
N ALA A 165 -7.06 0.31 19.44
CA ALA A 165 -8.09 0.11 18.43
C ALA A 165 -7.97 -1.29 17.83
N PHE A 166 -8.90 -1.64 16.95
CA PHE A 166 -8.84 -2.83 16.11
C PHE A 166 -8.68 -2.43 14.66
N LEU A 167 -7.69 -3.00 13.99
CA LEU A 167 -7.61 -2.99 12.54
C LEU A 167 -8.56 -4.06 12.00
N VAL A 168 -9.62 -3.62 11.35
CA VAL A 168 -10.67 -4.46 10.77
C VAL A 168 -10.40 -4.63 9.28
N LYS A 169 -10.27 -5.88 8.86
CA LYS A 169 -10.09 -6.30 7.47
C LYS A 169 -11.17 -7.35 7.12
N PRO A 170 -11.43 -7.62 5.85
CA PRO A 170 -12.25 -8.78 5.47
C PRO A 170 -11.69 -10.07 6.10
N GLY A 171 -12.43 -10.66 7.03
CA GLY A 171 -12.06 -11.90 7.71
C GLY A 171 -11.03 -11.79 8.85
N SER A 172 -10.55 -10.58 9.21
CA SER A 172 -9.65 -10.41 10.36
C SER A 172 -9.95 -9.16 11.19
N ARG A 173 -9.61 -9.24 12.49
CA ARG A 173 -9.79 -8.16 13.46
C ARG A 173 -8.64 -8.17 14.44
N ASP A 174 -7.65 -7.29 14.22
CA ASP A 174 -6.38 -7.32 14.92
C ASP A 174 -6.23 -6.12 15.87
N ARG A 175 -5.82 -6.35 17.11
CA ARG A 175 -5.67 -5.26 18.10
C ARG A 175 -4.39 -4.47 17.84
N VAL A 176 -4.51 -3.14 17.68
CA VAL A 176 -3.41 -2.23 17.36
C VAL A 176 -3.34 -1.04 18.32
N ARG A 177 -2.16 -0.46 18.51
CA ARG A 177 -1.99 0.83 19.20
C ARG A 177 -1.81 1.95 18.19
N ILE A 178 -2.58 3.01 18.32
CA ILE A 178 -2.52 4.21 17.49
C ILE A 178 -1.95 5.36 18.31
N GLN A 179 -0.95 6.09 17.82
CA GLN A 179 -0.53 7.35 18.45
C GLN A 179 -1.48 8.46 18.01
N ILE A 180 -2.01 9.20 18.97
CA ILE A 180 -2.82 10.38 18.71
C ILE A 180 -1.87 11.55 18.38
N PRO A 181 -2.01 12.21 17.22
CA PRO A 181 -1.12 13.29 16.81
C PRO A 181 -1.29 14.53 17.72
N ASP A 182 -0.17 15.10 18.18
CA ASP A 182 -0.15 16.32 19.02
C ASP A 182 -0.53 17.60 18.26
N GLU A 183 -0.72 17.51 16.93
CA GLU A 183 -0.94 18.65 16.03
C GLU A 183 -2.37 19.20 16.05
N THR A 184 -3.26 18.65 16.88
CA THR A 184 -4.48 19.38 17.30
C THR A 184 -4.04 20.54 18.20
N VAL A 185 -3.54 21.61 17.59
CA VAL A 185 -3.08 22.84 18.24
C VAL A 185 -4.29 23.55 18.82
N GLY A 186 -4.46 23.41 20.13
CA GLY A 186 -5.55 23.95 20.94
C GLY A 186 -5.77 23.00 22.10
N GLU A 187 -5.78 23.51 23.32
CA GLU A 187 -5.83 22.73 24.55
C GLU A 187 -6.87 21.59 24.50
N GLN A 188 -6.43 20.38 24.88
CA GLN A 188 -7.16 19.10 24.87
C GLN A 188 -7.11 18.32 23.53
N VAL A 189 -6.05 17.53 23.37
CA VAL A 189 -6.02 16.43 22.40
C VAL A 189 -7.08 15.41 22.82
N GLN A 190 -8.15 15.28 22.04
CA GLN A 190 -9.21 14.29 22.30
C GLN A 190 -8.82 12.93 21.72
N PRO A 191 -9.08 11.81 22.43
CA PRO A 191 -8.98 10.49 21.84
C PRO A 191 -9.90 10.37 20.62
N TYR A 192 -9.57 9.44 19.73
CA TYR A 192 -10.49 9.09 18.66
C TYR A 192 -11.80 8.60 19.28
N SER A 193 -12.91 9.09 18.74
CA SER A 193 -14.25 8.70 19.16
C SER A 193 -14.48 7.20 18.92
N ARG A 194 -15.41 6.61 19.67
CA ARG A 194 -15.79 5.22 19.43
C ARG A 194 -16.41 5.05 18.05
N GLY A 195 -16.13 3.92 17.42
CA GLY A 195 -16.72 3.53 16.14
C GLY A 195 -15.68 3.29 15.05
N MET A 196 -16.17 3.28 13.83
CA MET A 196 -15.38 2.97 12.64
C MET A 196 -14.75 4.23 12.06
N HIS A 197 -13.47 4.14 11.72
CA HIS A 197 -12.71 5.19 11.09
C HIS A 197 -11.95 4.66 9.88
N THR A 198 -11.75 5.52 8.88
CA THR A 198 -10.82 5.25 7.78
C THR A 198 -9.42 5.76 8.14
N ILE A 199 -8.39 5.12 7.58
CA ILE A 199 -7.01 5.52 7.78
C ILE A 199 -6.69 6.64 6.80
N SER A 200 -6.67 7.89 7.29
CA SER A 200 -6.34 9.04 6.45
C SER A 200 -5.03 8.83 5.68
N SER A 201 -4.98 9.26 4.43
CA SER A 201 -3.77 9.20 3.59
C SER A 201 -2.55 9.87 4.23
N ARG A 202 -2.76 10.82 5.15
CA ARG A 202 -1.70 11.48 5.95
C ARG A 202 -0.97 10.53 6.91
N SER A 203 -1.62 9.42 7.28
CA SER A 203 -1.07 8.35 8.11
C SER A 203 -0.21 7.39 7.33
N ILE A 204 -0.20 7.49 6.00
CA ILE A 204 0.48 6.58 5.11
C ILE A 204 1.74 7.27 4.61
N THR A 205 2.86 6.63 4.86
CA THR A 205 4.15 7.00 4.29
C THR A 205 4.70 5.84 3.52
N VAL A 206 5.55 6.13 2.56
CA VAL A 206 6.37 5.14 1.89
C VAL A 206 7.81 5.42 2.32
N ASP A 207 8.50 4.39 2.82
CA ASP A 207 9.90 4.54 3.18
C ASP A 207 10.82 4.51 1.94
N GLU A 208 12.11 4.74 2.17
CA GLU A 208 13.13 4.78 1.10
C GLU A 208 13.23 3.48 0.28
N TRP A 209 12.65 2.38 0.76
CA TRP A 209 12.60 1.10 0.05
C TRP A 209 11.23 0.83 -0.60
N GLY A 210 10.36 1.83 -0.71
CA GLY A 210 9.04 1.65 -1.33
C GLY A 210 8.05 0.87 -0.46
N ARG A 211 8.30 0.73 0.86
CA ARG A 211 7.39 0.01 1.76
C ARG A 211 6.42 0.99 2.42
N LEU A 212 5.14 0.61 2.50
CA LEU A 212 4.19 1.31 3.36
C LEU A 212 4.71 1.29 4.79
N ARG A 213 4.79 2.47 5.36
CA ARG A 213 4.77 2.65 6.79
C ARG A 213 3.53 3.42 7.11
N LEU A 214 2.65 2.76 7.85
CA LEU A 214 1.72 3.51 8.67
C LEU A 214 2.56 4.31 9.66
N ARG A 215 2.41 5.64 9.60
CA ARG A 215 2.93 6.51 10.63
C ARG A 215 2.37 6.02 11.95
N TYR A 216 3.26 6.00 12.94
CA TYR A 216 2.85 5.70 14.30
C TYR A 216 1.76 6.68 14.76
N LYS A 217 1.91 7.95 14.38
CA LYS A 217 0.86 8.99 14.38
C LYS A 217 -0.14 8.71 13.26
N MET A 218 -1.23 8.04 13.59
CA MET A 218 -2.34 7.86 12.66
C MET A 218 -3.30 9.03 12.79
N TYR A 219 -3.69 9.61 11.66
CA TYR A 219 -4.85 10.46 11.45
C TYR A 219 -6.01 9.57 10.99
N LEU A 220 -7.12 9.61 11.71
CA LEU A 220 -8.31 8.83 11.41
C LEU A 220 -9.46 9.76 11.05
N ASP A 221 -10.19 9.42 9.99
CA ASP A 221 -11.39 10.14 9.57
C ASP A 221 -12.62 9.34 10.02
N GLN A 222 -13.48 9.95 10.84
CA GLN A 222 -14.65 9.28 11.38
C GLN A 222 -15.67 9.00 10.26
N ILE A 223 -16.09 7.74 10.14
CA ILE A 223 -17.18 7.40 9.24
C ILE A 223 -18.47 7.90 9.90
N GLN A 224 -19.08 8.95 9.35
CA GLN A 224 -20.44 9.32 9.68
C GLN A 224 -21.38 8.24 9.13
N MET A 225 -21.71 7.25 9.95
CA MET A 225 -22.87 6.41 9.66
C MET A 225 -24.10 7.29 9.84
N ASN A 226 -24.80 7.59 8.75
CA ASN A 226 -26.16 8.13 8.85
C ASN A 226 -26.94 7.18 9.75
N SER A 227 -27.44 7.67 10.88
CA SER A 227 -28.29 6.89 11.78
C SER A 227 -29.56 6.49 11.02
N SER A 228 -29.57 5.31 10.42
CA SER A 228 -30.82 4.61 10.18
C SER A 228 -31.31 4.21 11.56
N GLU A 229 -32.17 5.03 12.18
CA GLU A 229 -33.16 4.49 13.11
C GLU A 229 -34.18 3.75 12.26
N PRO A 230 -34.31 2.41 12.33
CA PRO A 230 -35.56 1.78 11.98
C PRO A 230 -36.39 1.73 13.27
N GLU A 231 -37.47 2.50 13.32
CA GLU A 231 -38.61 2.16 14.17
C GLU A 231 -39.09 0.76 13.75
N GLY A 232 -38.67 -0.28 14.48
CA GLY A 232 -39.14 -1.63 14.21
C GLY A 232 -38.31 -2.71 14.90
N THR A 233 -38.99 -3.61 15.59
CA THR A 233 -38.41 -4.79 16.23
C THR A 233 -37.85 -5.75 15.17
N GLN A 234 -36.54 -5.67 14.88
CA GLN A 234 -35.88 -6.72 14.09
C GLN A 234 -35.50 -7.89 14.99
N ARG A 235 -36.16 -9.03 14.74
CA ARG A 235 -35.80 -10.35 15.26
C ARG A 235 -34.41 -10.73 14.74
N GLY A 236 -33.59 -11.28 15.63
CA GLY A 236 -32.21 -11.67 15.38
C GLY A 236 -32.05 -12.62 14.21
N LEU A 237 -30.99 -12.42 13.44
CA LEU A 237 -30.67 -13.19 12.25
C LEU A 237 -29.20 -13.59 12.23
N PHE A 238 -28.65 -14.06 13.35
CA PHE A 238 -27.39 -14.83 13.34
C PHE A 238 -27.44 -15.89 14.45
N GLU A 239 -27.65 -17.14 14.07
CA GLU A 239 -27.27 -18.31 14.88
C GLU A 239 -25.75 -18.53 14.74
N PRO A 240 -25.04 -18.95 15.81
CA PRO A 240 -23.63 -19.27 15.73
C PRO A 240 -23.45 -20.64 15.07
N CYS A 241 -22.75 -20.68 13.94
CA CYS A 241 -22.26 -21.93 13.37
C CYS A 241 -20.92 -22.28 14.06
N GLU A 242 -20.93 -23.28 14.93
CA GLU A 242 -19.73 -23.95 15.40
C GLU A 242 -19.22 -24.88 14.29
N GLU A 243 -17.98 -24.69 13.83
CA GLU A 243 -16.97 -25.75 13.71
C GLU A 243 -15.66 -25.22 13.11
N ARG A 244 -14.57 -25.84 13.58
CA ARG A 244 -13.17 -25.49 13.34
C ARG A 244 -12.72 -25.86 11.92
N GLU A 245 -11.95 -24.98 11.29
CA GLU A 245 -10.81 -25.41 10.45
C GLU A 245 -9.58 -24.53 10.72
N THR A 246 -8.51 -25.20 11.15
CA THR A 246 -7.18 -24.63 11.40
C THR A 246 -6.45 -24.38 10.07
N GLY A 247 -6.48 -23.14 9.58
CA GLY A 247 -5.59 -22.67 8.52
C GLY A 247 -4.19 -22.26 9.06
N PRO A 248 -3.17 -22.12 8.20
CA PRO A 248 -1.80 -21.83 8.64
C PRO A 248 -1.73 -20.38 9.15
N GLY A 249 -1.81 -20.21 10.46
CA GLY A 249 -1.64 -18.92 11.11
C GLY A 249 -0.20 -18.42 10.98
N PHE A 250 -0.02 -17.19 10.51
CA PHE A 250 1.28 -16.53 10.47
C PHE A 250 1.41 -15.50 11.59
N ARG A 251 2.64 -15.40 12.12
CA ARG A 251 3.00 -14.51 13.22
C ARG A 251 3.40 -13.13 12.70
N VAL A 252 2.69 -12.11 13.14
CA VAL A 252 3.13 -10.71 13.01
C VAL A 252 4.26 -10.48 14.02
N ARG A 253 5.47 -10.18 13.53
CA ARG A 253 6.54 -9.66 14.40
C ARG A 253 6.38 -8.16 14.59
N VAL A 254 5.58 -7.78 15.58
CA VAL A 254 5.64 -6.43 16.14
C VAL A 254 7.01 -6.30 16.82
N ARG A 255 7.90 -5.45 16.29
CA ARG A 255 9.14 -5.12 16.99
C ARG A 255 8.75 -4.41 18.28
N ASN A 256 9.31 -4.85 19.40
CA ASN A 256 9.20 -4.08 20.63
C ASN A 256 9.94 -2.75 20.45
N TRP A 257 9.66 -1.79 21.33
CA TRP A 257 10.24 -0.44 21.32
C TRP A 257 11.78 -0.39 21.43
N LYS A 258 12.46 -1.53 21.64
CA LYS A 258 13.93 -1.66 21.64
C LYS A 258 14.50 -2.17 20.30
N GLY A 259 13.67 -2.39 19.29
CA GLY A 259 14.11 -2.86 17.97
C GLY A 259 14.43 -4.35 17.89
N SER A 260 14.18 -5.14 18.95
CA SER A 260 14.33 -6.59 18.91
C SER A 260 13.05 -7.26 18.36
N PRO A 261 13.17 -8.34 17.58
CA PRO A 261 12.01 -9.14 17.19
C PRO A 261 11.36 -9.76 18.44
N GLY A 262 10.06 -9.49 18.66
CA GLY A 262 9.22 -10.29 19.56
C GLY A 262 8.92 -11.65 18.92
N TYR A 263 8.89 -12.72 19.72
CA TYR A 263 8.63 -14.09 19.27
C TYR A 263 7.17 -14.38 18.95
#